data_AF-A0A8I7B2L9-F1
#
_entry.id   AF-A0A8I7B2L9-F1
#
_cell.length_a   1.000
_cell.length_b   1.000
_cell.length_c   1.000
_cell.angle_alpha   90.00
_cell.angle_beta   90.00
_cell.angle_gamma   90.00
#
_symmetry.space_group_name_H-M   'P 1'
#
loop_
_entity.id
_entity.type
_entity.pdbx_description
1 polymer ?
#
loop_
_entity_poly.entity_id
_entity_poly.type
_entity_poly.pdbx_seq_one_letter_code
_entity_poly.pdbx_strand_id
1 'polypeptide(L)'
;MELMEGWEHKDFVDSPIVGSCSLDETLRCIHIGLLCVQGNPNVRALMLSIVSFLENGDISLPTPKEPMYFVENNYGANGAAENTVNSANTMSITVLEGR
;
A
#
# COMPACT_ATOMS: atom_id res chain seq x y z
N MET A 1 -4.08 -4.63 13.80
CA MET A 1 -5.12 -5.62 13.42
C MET A 1 -6.45 -5.35 14.12
N GLU A 2 -6.53 -4.42 15.08
CA GLU A 2 -7.82 -4.01 15.71
C GLU A 2 -8.82 -3.39 14.71
N LEU A 3 -8.36 -2.81 13.59
CA LEU A 3 -9.25 -2.23 12.57
C LEU A 3 -10.07 -3.25 11.75
N MET A 4 -9.79 -4.55 11.90
CA MET A 4 -10.49 -5.62 11.19
C MET A 4 -11.45 -6.40 12.11
N GLU A 5 -11.68 -5.92 13.34
CA GLU A 5 -12.65 -6.54 14.24
C GLU A 5 -14.06 -6.48 13.64
N GLY A 6 -14.66 -7.65 13.42
CA GLY A 6 -16.00 -7.79 12.85
C GLY A 6 -16.07 -8.13 11.36
N TRP A 7 -14.93 -8.22 10.67
CA TRP A 7 -14.87 -8.64 9.27
C TRP A 7 -14.53 -10.12 9.15
N GLU A 8 -15.15 -10.82 8.20
CA GLU A 8 -14.87 -12.22 7.89
C GLU A 8 -13.78 -12.33 6.83
N HIS A 9 -13.08 -13.47 6.80
CA HIS A 9 -12.07 -13.78 5.78
C HIS A 9 -12.52 -13.48 4.34
N LYS A 10 -13.79 -13.77 4.05
CA LYS A 10 -14.40 -13.61 2.72
C LYS A 10 -14.56 -12.15 2.32
N ASP A 11 -14.52 -11.22 3.26
CA ASP A 11 -14.64 -9.79 2.98
C ASP A 11 -13.35 -9.20 2.40
N PHE A 12 -12.22 -9.91 2.57
CA PHE A 12 -10.90 -9.48 2.13
C PHE A 12 -10.39 -10.21 0.89
N VAL A 13 -11.10 -11.24 0.43
CA VAL A 13 -10.63 -12.16 -0.61
C VAL A 13 -11.66 -12.24 -1.72
N ASP A 14 -11.21 -12.08 -2.96
CA ASP A 14 -12.08 -12.17 -4.12
C ASP A 14 -12.78 -13.54 -4.20
N SER A 15 -14.06 -13.53 -4.60
CA SER A 15 -14.89 -14.74 -4.66
C SER A 15 -14.27 -15.93 -5.42
N PRO A 16 -13.50 -15.74 -6.52
CA PRO A 16 -12.89 -16.86 -7.23
C PRO A 16 -11.80 -17.61 -6.44
N ILE A 17 -11.18 -16.96 -5.45
CA ILE A 17 -10.01 -17.49 -4.72
C ILE A 17 -10.28 -17.73 -3.23
N VAL A 18 -11.46 -17.37 -2.74
CA VAL A 18 -11.86 -17.50 -1.33
C VAL A 18 -11.78 -18.94 -0.78
N GLY A 19 -11.93 -19.95 -1.65
CA GLY A 19 -11.85 -21.37 -1.26
C GLY A 19 -10.42 -21.94 -1.26
N SER A 20 -9.47 -21.24 -1.89
CA SER A 20 -8.07 -21.66 -1.99
C SER A 20 -7.12 -20.80 -1.14
N CYS A 21 -7.64 -19.76 -0.49
CA CYS A 21 -6.88 -18.86 0.36
C CYS A 21 -7.28 -19.07 1.82
N SER A 22 -6.31 -19.17 2.70
CA SER A 22 -6.50 -19.27 4.15
C SER A 22 -6.55 -17.87 4.80
N LEU A 23 -7.12 -17.81 6.01
CA LEU A 23 -7.10 -16.58 6.81
C LEU A 23 -5.67 -16.06 7.04
N ASP A 24 -4.72 -16.95 7.29
CA ASP A 24 -3.33 -16.58 7.52
C ASP A 24 -2.68 -15.98 6.26
N GLU A 25 -2.88 -16.60 5.09
CA GLU A 25 -2.41 -16.07 3.81
C GLU A 25 -3.03 -14.70 3.51
N THR A 26 -4.31 -14.52 3.81
CA THR A 26 -5.02 -13.25 3.64
C THR A 26 -4.43 -12.17 4.54
N LEU A 27 -4.33 -12.42 5.85
CA LEU A 27 -3.77 -11.47 6.80
C LEU A 27 -2.31 -11.12 6.47
N ARG A 28 -1.51 -12.12 6.05
CA ARG A 28 -0.14 -11.94 5.59
C ARG A 28 -0.08 -11.06 4.34
N CYS A 29 -0.91 -11.34 3.33
CA CYS A 29 -0.96 -10.55 2.10
C CYS A 29 -1.32 -9.09 2.39
N ILE A 30 -2.30 -8.86 3.27
CA ILE A 30 -2.68 -7.52 3.69
C ILE A 30 -1.50 -6.83 4.38
N HIS A 31 -0.86 -7.49 5.36
CA HIS A 31 0.27 -6.93 6.10
C HIS A 31 1.45 -6.58 5.19
N ILE A 32 1.79 -7.47 4.26
CA ILE A 32 2.82 -7.25 3.24
C ILE A 32 2.43 -6.07 2.32
N GLY A 33 1.18 -6.05 1.84
CA GLY A 33 0.66 -4.97 1.01
C GLY A 33 0.81 -3.60 1.69
N LEU A 34 0.47 -3.53 2.97
CA LEU A 34 0.64 -2.33 3.80
C LEU A 34 2.11 -1.91 3.95
N LEU A 35 3.06 -2.85 4.03
CA LEU A 35 4.50 -2.54 4.05
C LEU A 35 5.02 -2.01 2.70
N CYS A 36 4.42 -2.43 1.59
CA CYS A 36 4.81 -1.99 0.24
C CYS A 36 4.38 -0.54 -0.06
N VAL A 37 3.28 -0.08 0.53
CA VAL A 37 2.69 1.25 0.26
C VAL A 37 3.03 2.29 1.34
N GLN A 38 4.05 2.03 2.16
CA GLN A 38 4.51 2.99 3.15
C GLN A 38 4.94 4.31 2.49
N GLY A 39 4.51 5.44 3.08
CA GLY A 39 4.74 6.75 2.47
C GLY A 39 6.20 7.21 2.50
N ASN A 40 7.01 6.72 3.46
CA ASN A 40 8.46 6.88 3.38
C ASN A 40 9.06 5.71 2.57
N PRO A 41 9.69 5.95 1.41
CA PRO A 41 10.23 4.88 0.57
C PRO A 41 11.33 4.07 1.27
N ASN A 42 12.04 4.66 2.23
CA ASN A 42 13.13 4.00 2.96
C ASN A 42 12.64 2.95 3.96
N VAL A 43 11.35 2.92 4.29
CA VAL A 43 10.75 1.90 5.18
C VAL A 43 9.91 0.88 4.43
N ARG A 44 9.84 0.97 3.09
CA ARG A 44 9.21 -0.07 2.26
C ARG A 44 10.05 -1.35 2.35
N ALA A 45 9.37 -2.49 2.43
CA ALA A 45 10.06 -3.76 2.50
C ALA A 45 10.87 -4.05 1.21
N LEU A 46 12.06 -4.62 1.36
CA LEU A 46 12.87 -5.07 0.24
C LEU A 46 12.17 -6.24 -0.47
N MET A 47 12.28 -6.32 -1.81
CA MET A 47 11.69 -7.42 -2.58
C MET A 47 12.13 -8.80 -2.09
N LEU A 48 13.40 -8.95 -1.70
CA LEU A 48 13.91 -10.19 -1.13
C LEU A 48 13.19 -10.57 0.17
N SER A 49 12.95 -9.60 1.04
CA SER A 49 12.21 -9.80 2.28
C SER A 49 10.76 -10.19 1.98
N ILE A 50 10.12 -9.53 1.01
CA ILE A 50 8.76 -9.87 0.59
C ILE A 50 8.65 -11.33 0.13
N VAL A 51 9.57 -11.80 -0.72
CA VAL A 51 9.57 -13.21 -1.17
C VAL A 51 9.72 -14.16 0.02
N SER A 52 10.66 -13.87 0.92
CA SER A 52 10.84 -14.70 2.12
C SER A 52 9.60 -14.69 3.03
N PHE A 53 8.91 -13.56 3.17
CA PHE A 53 7.67 -13.49 3.96
C PHE A 53 6.53 -14.32 3.36
N LEU A 54 6.46 -14.41 2.03
CA LEU A 54 5.48 -15.23 1.31
C LEU A 54 5.81 -16.72 1.41
N GLU A 55 7.09 -17.09 1.35
CA GLU A 55 7.52 -18.49 1.37
C GLU A 55 7.56 -19.11 2.78
N ASN A 56 8.02 -18.36 3.78
CA ASN A 56 8.45 -18.93 5.06
C ASN A 56 7.43 -18.88 6.19
N GLY A 57 6.25 -18.29 5.98
CA GLY A 57 5.18 -18.42 6.98
C GLY A 57 5.35 -17.62 8.27
N ASP A 58 6.56 -17.22 8.69
CA ASP A 58 6.70 -16.83 10.12
C ASP A 58 7.93 -16.00 10.49
N ILE A 59 8.33 -15.05 9.65
CA ILE A 59 9.33 -14.06 10.06
C ILE A 59 8.57 -12.85 10.56
N SER A 60 8.47 -12.69 11.89
CA SER A 60 7.94 -11.50 12.60
C SER A 60 7.86 -10.27 11.70
N LEU A 61 6.72 -10.13 11.00
CA LEU A 61 6.58 -9.08 10.00
C LEU A 61 6.65 -7.74 10.72
N PRO A 62 7.45 -6.77 10.23
CA PRO A 62 7.50 -5.46 10.85
C PRO A 62 6.11 -4.84 10.83
N THR A 63 5.71 -4.19 11.91
CA THR A 63 4.39 -3.55 11.97
C THR A 63 4.33 -2.41 10.96
N PRO A 64 3.34 -2.37 10.04
CA PRO A 64 3.18 -1.27 9.12
C PRO A 64 2.86 -0.01 9.91
N LYS A 65 3.41 1.15 9.51
CA LYS A 65 2.91 2.40 10.06
C LYS A 65 1.50 2.65 9.55
N GLU A 66 0.73 3.40 10.31
CA GLU A 66 -0.61 3.83 9.93
C GLU A 66 -0.58 4.38 8.50
N PRO A 67 -1.50 3.94 7.62
CA PRO A 67 -1.56 4.43 6.26
C PRO A 67 -1.63 5.96 6.29
N MET A 68 -0.75 6.62 5.55
CA MET A 68 -0.86 8.07 5.41
C MET A 68 -2.18 8.34 4.71
N TYR A 69 -3.15 8.87 5.46
CA TYR A 69 -4.36 9.39 4.85
C TYR A 69 -3.91 10.51 3.92
N PHE A 70 -4.21 10.38 2.63
CA PHE A 70 -4.10 11.51 1.72
C PHE A 70 -5.14 12.51 2.19
N VAL A 71 -4.75 13.43 3.08
CA VAL A 71 -5.47 14.68 3.24
C VAL A 71 -5.33 15.33 1.88
N GLU A 72 -6.40 15.34 1.11
CA GLU A 72 -6.51 16.18 -0.08
C GLU A 72 -6.19 17.58 0.40
N ASN A 73 -4.98 18.04 0.07
CA ASN A 73 -4.58 19.41 0.34
C ASN A 73 -5.53 20.23 -0.52
N ASN A 74 -6.63 20.68 0.09
CA ASN A 74 -7.40 21.77 -0.43
C ASN A 74 -6.41 22.92 -0.51
N TYR A 75 -5.77 23.08 -1.67
CA TYR A 75 -5.12 24.30 -2.06
C TYR A 75 -6.24 25.32 -2.24
N GLY A 76 -6.86 25.69 -1.10
CA GLY A 76 -7.58 26.92 -0.97
C GLY A 76 -6.59 27.97 -1.41
N ALA A 77 -6.93 28.66 -2.49
CA ALA A 77 -6.40 29.99 -2.74
C ALA A 77 -6.29 30.69 -1.39
N ASN A 78 -5.07 31.05 -0.99
CA ASN A 78 -4.70 32.24 -0.22
C ASN A 78 -3.33 32.04 0.48
N GLY A 79 -2.29 32.62 -0.11
CA GLY A 79 -1.27 33.34 0.66
C GLY A 79 0.03 32.60 1.03
N ALA A 80 1.12 33.11 0.44
CA ALA A 80 2.48 33.19 0.97
C ALA A 80 3.32 31.90 1.09
N ALA A 81 4.13 31.72 0.03
CA ALA A 81 5.45 31.11 -0.05
C ALA A 81 6.09 30.50 1.22
N GLU A 82 6.30 29.19 1.19
CA GLU A 82 7.53 28.58 1.66
C GLU A 82 7.90 27.38 0.77
N ASN A 83 9.20 27.28 0.47
CA ASN A 83 9.81 26.46 -0.58
C ASN A 83 9.45 24.97 -0.46
N THR A 84 8.38 24.56 -1.15
CA THR A 84 8.15 23.15 -1.47
C THR A 84 9.00 22.85 -2.70
N VAL A 85 10.07 22.07 -2.52
CA VAL A 85 10.81 21.49 -3.64
C VAL A 85 9.90 20.43 -4.26
N ASN A 86 9.04 20.86 -5.17
CA ASN A 86 8.24 19.96 -5.98
C ASN A 86 9.23 19.22 -6.87
N SER A 87 9.32 17.89 -6.74
CA SER A 87 9.99 17.08 -7.75
C SER A 87 9.19 17.26 -9.04
N ALA A 88 9.71 18.06 -9.96
CA ALA A 88 9.15 18.27 -11.28
C ALA A 88 9.42 17.03 -12.14
N ASN A 89 8.81 15.90 -11.78
CA ASN A 89 8.66 14.81 -12.73
C ASN A 89 7.64 15.28 -13.76
N THR A 90 8.14 15.91 -14.82
CA THR A 90 7.38 16.24 -16.02
C THR A 90 6.95 14.93 -16.69
N MET A 91 5.80 14.41 -16.27
CA MET A 91 5.16 13.29 -16.96
C MET A 91 4.64 13.79 -18.31
N SER A 92 5.31 13.41 -19.39
CA SER A 92 4.85 13.73 -20.74
C SER A 92 3.64 12.87 -21.09
N ILE A 93 2.50 13.49 -21.40
CA ILE A 93 1.33 12.80 -21.95
C ILE A 93 1.63 12.49 -23.42
N THR A 94 1.75 11.20 -23.76
CA THR A 94 1.77 10.74 -25.15
C THR A 94 0.34 10.57 -25.64
N VAL A 95 -0.01 11.24 -26.74
CA VAL A 95 -1.28 11.02 -27.43
C VAL A 95 -1.20 9.67 -28.13
N LEU A 96 -2.12 8.75 -27.80
CA LEU A 96 -2.27 7.49 -28.51
C LEU A 96 -3.03 7.73 -29.82
N GLU A 97 -2.36 7.59 -30.96
CA GLU A 97 -3.02 7.57 -32.27
C GLU A 97 -3.28 6.12 -32.69
N GLY A 98 -4.55 5.73 -32.75
CA GLY A 98 -4.98 4.47 -33.32
C GLY A 98 -4.95 4.53 -34.85
N ARG A 99 -4.63 3.40 -35.51
CA ARG A 99 -4.77 3.24 -36.96
C ARG A 99 -6.09 2.57 -37.30
#